data_AF-A0A448YPZ4-F1
#
_entry.id   AF-A0A448YPZ4-F1
#
_cell.length_a   1.000
_cell.length_b   1.000
_cell.length_c   1.000
_cell.angle_alpha   90.00
_cell.angle_beta   90.00
_cell.angle_gamma   90.00
#
_symmetry.space_group_name_H-M   'P 1'
#
loop_
_entity.id
_entity.type
_entity.pdbx_description
1 polymer ?
#
loop_
_entity_poly.entity_id
_entity_poly.type
_entity_poly.pdbx_seq_one_letter_code
_entity_poly.pdbx_strand_id
1 'polypeptide(L)'
;MPTDDQQDLINYLEVKQRFAWPHLTRDEKRATYYISYGSWGPRNDRRLSSGEVLFKSLTTLFLFGVVAFAVINYKKDEKERSALTERAKEASEASEAPEGSGAAQ
;
A
#
# COMPACT_ATOMS: atom_id res chain seq x y z
N MET A 1 0.26 22.25 -17.47
CA MET A 1 1.13 22.54 -18.62
C MET A 1 1.95 21.29 -18.90
N PRO A 2 2.03 20.82 -20.15
CA PRO A 2 2.97 19.77 -20.56
C PRO A 2 4.40 20.05 -20.09
N THR A 3 5.21 19.02 -19.88
CA THR A 3 6.61 19.18 -19.42
C THR A 3 7.45 19.94 -20.44
N ASP A 4 7.20 19.70 -21.72
CA ASP A 4 8.01 20.26 -22.82
C ASP A 4 7.79 21.77 -22.91
N ASP A 5 6.53 22.21 -22.90
CA ASP A 5 6.20 23.64 -22.88
C ASP A 5 6.77 24.37 -21.64
N GLN A 6 6.86 23.68 -20.48
CA GLN A 6 7.49 24.25 -19.28
C GLN A 6 8.98 24.49 -19.48
N GLN A 7 9.69 23.53 -20.10
CA GLN A 7 11.11 23.67 -20.39
C GLN A 7 11.38 24.76 -21.42
N ASP A 8 10.54 24.86 -22.45
CA ASP A 8 10.65 25.92 -23.46
C ASP A 8 10.51 27.32 -22.83
N LEU A 9 9.57 27.50 -21.90
CA LEU A 9 9.41 28.74 -21.14
C LEU A 9 10.61 29.05 -20.24
N ILE A 10 11.15 28.04 -19.56
CA ILE A 10 12.34 28.21 -18.71
C ILE A 10 13.53 28.64 -19.57
N ASN A 11 13.78 27.96 -20.69
CA ASN A 11 14.85 28.28 -21.61
C ASN A 11 14.70 29.72 -22.17
N TYR A 12 13.50 30.10 -22.58
CA TYR A 12 13.19 31.44 -23.06
C TYR A 12 13.50 32.51 -22.00
N LEU A 13 13.05 32.30 -20.76
CA LEU A 13 13.29 33.25 -19.66
C LEU A 13 14.77 33.30 -19.26
N GLU A 14 15.48 32.16 -19.27
CA GLU A 14 16.91 32.11 -18.99
C GLU A 14 17.71 32.94 -20.00
N VAL A 15 17.41 32.79 -21.30
CA VAL A 15 18.06 33.59 -22.35
C VAL A 15 17.78 35.07 -22.13
N LYS A 16 16.54 35.46 -21.79
CA LYS A 16 16.20 36.86 -21.50
C LYS A 16 16.91 37.43 -20.28
N GLN A 17 17.09 36.64 -19.21
CA GLN A 17 17.76 37.06 -17.98
C GLN A 17 19.26 37.33 -18.18
N ARG A 18 19.87 36.80 -19.25
CA ARG A 18 21.26 37.12 -19.64
C ARG A 18 21.41 38.55 -20.17
N PHE A 19 20.32 39.18 -20.60
CA PHE A 19 20.29 40.60 -20.97
C PHE A 19 19.98 41.49 -19.76
N ALA A 20 19.99 42.82 -19.96
CA ALA A 20 19.71 43.75 -18.88
C ALA A 20 18.26 43.61 -18.35
N TRP A 21 18.14 43.49 -17.03
CA TRP A 21 16.88 43.25 -16.30
C TRP A 21 15.78 44.33 -16.47
N PRO A 22 16.08 45.59 -16.83
CA PRO A 22 15.05 46.56 -17.18
C PRO A 22 14.18 46.15 -18.38
N HIS A 23 14.69 45.32 -19.29
CA HIS A 23 13.95 44.88 -20.48
C HIS A 23 12.97 43.73 -20.24
N LEU A 24 13.01 43.09 -19.07
CA LEU A 24 12.01 42.10 -18.69
C LEU A 24 10.70 42.79 -18.33
N THR A 25 9.60 42.27 -18.86
CA THR A 25 8.27 42.74 -18.49
C THR A 25 7.99 42.39 -17.01
N ARG A 26 6.98 43.05 -16.43
CA ARG A 26 6.57 42.76 -15.04
C ARG A 26 6.19 41.30 -14.84
N ASP A 27 5.51 40.71 -15.82
CA ASP A 27 5.08 39.31 -15.77
C ASP A 27 6.25 38.35 -15.91
N GLU A 28 7.24 38.65 -16.77
CA GLU A 28 8.46 37.87 -16.90
C GLU A 28 9.30 37.87 -15.62
N LYS A 29 9.36 39.02 -14.92
CA LYS A 29 10.00 39.12 -13.60
C LYS A 29 9.28 38.27 -12.57
N ARG A 30 7.94 38.31 -12.56
CA ARG A 30 7.13 37.49 -11.64
C ARG A 30 7.28 35.99 -11.94
N ALA A 31 7.27 35.62 -13.21
CA ALA A 31 7.47 34.24 -13.65
C ALA A 31 8.86 33.73 -13.26
N THR A 32 9.90 34.53 -13.54
CA THR A 32 11.28 34.26 -13.10
C THR A 32 11.37 34.01 -11.60
N TYR A 33 10.77 34.89 -10.79
CA TYR A 33 10.74 34.75 -9.33
C TYR A 33 10.02 33.47 -8.88
N TYR A 34 8.90 33.12 -9.53
CA TYR A 34 8.17 31.89 -9.22
C TYR A 34 8.95 30.64 -9.64
N ILE A 35 9.64 30.65 -10.78
CA ILE A 35 10.51 29.54 -11.19
C ILE A 35 11.67 29.40 -10.19
N SER A 36 12.30 30.49 -9.76
CA SER A 36 13.45 30.40 -8.87
C SER A 36 13.09 30.09 -7.41
N TYR A 37 11.93 30.54 -6.90
CA TYR A 37 11.56 30.48 -5.47
C TYR A 37 10.14 29.99 -5.18
N GLY A 38 9.34 29.67 -6.20
CA GLY A 38 7.98 29.19 -6.03
C GLY A 38 7.91 27.81 -5.40
N SER A 39 6.71 27.45 -4.95
CA SER A 39 6.38 26.16 -4.32
C SER A 39 6.20 25.05 -5.36
N TRP A 40 7.22 24.80 -6.17
CA TRP A 40 7.24 23.72 -7.16
C TRP A 40 8.49 22.86 -6.97
N GLY A 41 8.48 21.66 -7.59
CA GLY A 41 9.57 20.70 -7.42
C GLY A 41 9.78 20.29 -5.96
N PRO A 42 11.04 20.26 -5.45
CA PRO A 42 11.33 19.88 -4.07
C PRO A 42 10.76 20.81 -3.00
N ARG A 43 10.43 22.06 -3.38
CA ARG A 43 9.85 23.06 -2.46
C ARG A 43 8.33 23.01 -2.40
N ASN A 44 7.72 22.05 -3.08
CA ASN A 44 6.30 21.84 -2.97
C ASN A 44 6.01 21.09 -1.66
N ASP A 45 5.47 21.79 -0.66
CA ASP A 45 4.97 21.23 0.59
C ASP A 45 3.67 20.43 0.35
N ARG A 46 3.73 19.45 -0.56
CA ARG A 46 2.66 18.49 -0.82
C ARG A 46 2.55 17.54 0.37
N ARG A 47 2.01 18.06 1.46
CA ARG A 47 1.55 17.27 2.59
C ARG A 47 0.35 16.47 2.12
N LEU A 48 0.29 15.20 2.52
CA LEU A 48 -0.91 14.39 2.31
C LEU A 48 -2.09 15.16 2.87
N SER A 49 -3.17 15.25 2.10
CA SER A 49 -4.42 15.82 2.60
C SER A 49 -4.88 15.01 3.81
N SER A 50 -5.49 15.66 4.81
CA SER A 50 -6.04 14.98 5.98
C SER A 50 -6.98 13.83 5.58
N GLY A 51 -7.75 13.99 4.50
CA GLY A 51 -8.61 12.94 3.96
C GLY A 51 -7.84 11.77 3.36
N GLU A 52 -6.70 12.02 2.71
CA GLU A 52 -5.86 10.96 2.14
C GLU A 52 -5.15 10.16 3.24
N VAL A 53 -4.69 10.85 4.29
CA VAL A 53 -4.12 10.19 5.49
C VAL A 53 -5.15 9.28 6.15
N LEU A 54 -6.37 9.80 6.34
CA LEU A 54 -7.45 9.03 6.97
C LEU A 54 -7.88 7.82 6.13
N PHE A 55 -8.03 8.00 4.82
CA PHE A 55 -8.38 6.90 3.93
C PHE A 55 -7.29 5.82 3.92
N LYS A 56 -6.01 6.21 3.82
CA LYS A 56 -4.88 5.28 3.86
C LYS A 56 -4.77 4.56 5.20
N SER A 57 -5.00 5.24 6.32
CA SER A 57 -4.92 4.60 7.64
C SER A 57 -6.05 3.60 7.86
N LEU A 58 -7.29 3.95 7.48
CA LEU A 58 -8.45 3.06 7.59
C LEU A 58 -8.32 1.82 6.71
N THR A 59 -7.91 2.00 5.45
CA THR A 59 -7.73 0.88 4.52
C THR A 59 -6.61 -0.05 4.98
N THR A 60 -5.50 0.51 5.49
CA THR A 60 -4.40 -0.27 6.07
C THR A 60 -4.88 -1.07 7.27
N LEU A 61 -5.56 -0.44 8.22
CA LEU A 61 -6.07 -1.11 9.42
C LEU A 61 -7.06 -2.23 9.07
N PHE A 62 -7.93 -2.00 8.07
CA PHE A 62 -8.87 -3.00 7.60
C PHE A 62 -8.17 -4.21 6.99
N LEU A 63 -7.19 -4.01 6.10
CA LEU A 63 -6.40 -5.08 5.50
C LEU A 63 -5.67 -5.92 6.56
N PHE A 64 -5.03 -5.26 7.52
CA PHE A 64 -4.39 -5.96 8.64
C PHE A 64 -5.39 -6.72 9.51
N GLY A 65 -6.58 -6.16 9.74
CA GLY A 65 -7.66 -6.82 10.47
C GLY A 65 -8.13 -8.10 9.79
N VAL A 66 -8.34 -8.06 8.46
CA VAL A 66 -8.72 -9.24 7.67
C VAL A 66 -7.63 -10.31 7.71
N VAL A 67 -6.36 -9.92 7.55
CA VAL A 67 -5.23 -10.86 7.62
C VAL A 67 -5.14 -11.51 9.00
N ALA A 68 -5.25 -10.73 10.08
CA ALA A 68 -5.22 -11.25 11.44
C ALA A 68 -6.38 -12.23 11.69
N PHE A 69 -7.59 -11.88 11.26
CA PHE A 69 -8.77 -12.73 11.38
C PHE A 69 -8.61 -14.04 10.60
N ALA A 70 -8.08 -13.97 9.37
CA ALA A 70 -7.80 -15.16 8.56
C ALA A 70 -6.76 -16.08 9.22
N VAL A 71 -5.69 -15.54 9.79
CA VAL A 71 -4.65 -16.33 10.48
C VAL A 71 -5.22 -17.01 11.73
N ILE A 72 -6.07 -16.32 12.51
CA ILE A 72 -6.71 -16.92 13.70
C ILE A 72 -7.62 -18.08 13.29
N ASN A 73 -8.46 -17.90 12.27
CA ASN A 73 -9.33 -18.96 11.79
C ASN A 73 -8.55 -20.12 11.19
N TYR A 74 -7.50 -19.85 10.40
CA TYR A 74 -6.65 -20.88 9.83
C TYR A 74 -6.03 -21.78 10.90
N LYS A 75 -5.48 -21.19 11.97
CA LYS A 75 -4.91 -21.95 13.10
C LYS A 75 -5.95 -22.74 13.87
N LYS A 76 -7.18 -22.24 13.96
CA LYS A 76 -8.28 -22.94 14.62
C LYS A 76 -8.70 -24.16 13.80
N ASP A 77 -8.91 -23.98 12.50
CA ASP A 77 -9.28 -25.04 11.57
C ASP A 77 -8.22 -26.13 11.49
N GLU A 78 -6.93 -25.78 11.51
CA GLU A 78 -5.84 -26.76 11.51
C GLU A 78 -5.90 -27.70 12.72
N LYS A 79 -6.15 -27.15 13.92
CA LYS A 79 -6.32 -27.96 15.15
C LYS A 79 -7.54 -28.86 15.07
N GLU A 80 -8.68 -28.34 14.64
CA GLU A 80 -9.91 -29.13 14.51
C GLU A 80 -9.72 -30.27 13.49
N ARG A 81 -9.09 -29.98 12.34
CA ARG A 81 -8.78 -31.01 11.33
C ARG A 81 -7.86 -32.09 11.87
N SER A 82 -6.80 -31.75 12.62
CA SER A 82 -5.95 -32.75 13.25
C SER A 82 -6.72 -33.63 14.23
N ALA A 83 -7.58 -33.05 15.07
CA ALA A 83 -8.38 -33.80 16.04
C ALA A 83 -9.39 -34.75 15.36
N LEU A 84 -10.02 -34.31 14.26
CA LEU A 84 -10.92 -35.16 13.48
C LEU A 84 -10.18 -36.30 12.78
N THR A 85 -8.96 -36.05 12.29
CA THR A 85 -8.15 -37.06 11.62
C THR A 85 -7.70 -38.13 12.61
N GLU A 86 -7.28 -37.75 13.81
CA GLU A 86 -6.92 -38.71 14.87
C GLU A 86 -8.14 -39.54 15.31
N ARG A 87 -9.31 -38.91 15.54
CA ARG A 87 -10.55 -39.64 15.85
C ARG A 87 -10.99 -40.59 14.73
N ALA A 88 -10.80 -40.20 13.47
CA ALA A 88 -11.12 -41.06 12.34
C ALA A 88 -10.19 -42.28 12.27
N LYS A 89 -8.90 -42.12 12.58
CA LYS A 89 -7.95 -43.23 12.69
C LYS A 89 -8.32 -44.17 13.83
N GLU A 90 -8.58 -43.64 15.03
CA GLU A 90 -9.01 -44.42 16.20
C GLU A 90 -10.27 -45.24 15.88
N ALA A 91 -11.25 -44.63 15.20
CA ALA A 91 -12.47 -45.32 14.78
C ALA A 91 -12.21 -46.43 13.75
N SER A 92 -11.30 -46.23 12.79
CA SER A 92 -10.91 -47.28 11.84
C SER A 92 -10.18 -48.44 12.52
N GLU A 93 -9.24 -48.16 13.42
CA GLU A 93 -8.48 -49.17 14.15
C GLU A 93 -9.40 -49.99 15.09
N ALA A 94 -10.36 -49.33 15.75
CA ALA A 94 -11.36 -50.01 16.57
C ALA A 94 -12.29 -50.93 15.75
N SER A 95 -12.54 -50.60 14.48
CA SER A 95 -13.35 -51.45 13.58
C SER A 95 -12.58 -52.63 12.97
N GLU A 96 -11.25 -52.54 12.90
CA GLU A 96 -10.37 -53.60 12.39
C GLU A 96 -9.87 -54.56 13.49
N ALA A 97 -10.07 -54.23 14.78
CA ALA A 97 -9.79 -55.13 15.88
C ALA A 97 -10.69 -56.39 15.76
N PRO A 98 -10.12 -57.61 15.64
CA PRO A 98 -10.92 -58.78 15.35
C PRO A 98 -11.85 -59.11 16.51
N GLU A 99 -13.16 -59.09 16.26
CA GLU A 99 -14.15 -59.84 17.05
C GLU A 99 -13.83 -61.34 16.93
N GLY A 100 -12.85 -61.82 17.70
CA GLY A 100 -12.29 -63.15 17.46
C GLY A 100 -11.41 -63.68 18.58
N SER A 101 -11.85 -63.55 19.83
CA SER A 101 -11.30 -64.36 20.94
C SER A 101 -12.28 -64.39 22.11
N GLY A 102 -13.32 -65.21 22.00
CA GLY A 102 -14.28 -65.39 23.09
C GLY A 102 -15.41 -66.38 22.80
N ALA A 103 -15.17 -67.40 21.99
CA ALA A 103 -16.12 -68.51 21.82
C ALA A 103 -15.35 -69.83 21.71
N ALA A 104 -14.87 -70.32 22.86
CA ALA A 104 -14.57 -71.73 23.04
C ALA A 104 -14.96 -72.09 24.47
N GLN A 105 -16.10 -72.78 24.57
CA GLN A 105 -16.58 -73.53 25.72
C GLN A 105 -15.64 -74.71 26.01
#